data_AF-A0A4Q9M9Y0-F1
#
_entry.id   AF-A0A4Q9M9Y0-F1
#
_cell.length_a   1.000
_cell.length_b   1.000
_cell.length_c   1.000
_cell.angle_alpha   90.00
_cell.angle_beta   90.00
_cell.angle_gamma   90.00
#
_symmetry.space_group_name_H-M   'P 1'
#
loop_
_entity.id
_entity.type
_entity.pdbx_description
1 polymer ?
#
loop_
_entity_poly.entity_id
_entity_poly.type
_entity_poly.pdbx_seq_one_letter_code
_entity_poly.pdbx_strand_id
1 'polypeptide(L)'
;MTAITQNLPWFIKDLGVSIVGQKCYTSIVENLDFSDVECLKYSISKGLGLGIVVGGSIMKVPQLLLIISARSARGLSLTAYVLETLAYAITLAYAYRNNFPFSTYGENLFLTIQNVIITALIVHYNPPNILASRSPRQRVILAAQATIATAIPLAIFPTSTIALFQLATLPLSLFSKLPQIRQNYRAQSTGQLSAFAVISQIGGCLARLFTTAQEVGDPIVAAGFALALALNIVLGVQLWLYWGKDEKEEIEIGHVGISEKARTHWTPPQKVEVVIPPASPGGRASPRPSNRRWSRKVD
;
A
#
# COMPACT_ATOMS: atom_id res chain seq x y z
N MET A 1 -45.02 8.47 6.60
CA MET A 1 -43.79 8.54 5.77
C MET A 1 -43.31 7.17 5.27
N THR A 2 -44.11 6.09 5.40
CA THR A 2 -43.75 4.72 5.00
C THR A 2 -44.10 4.35 3.55
N ALA A 3 -44.96 5.13 2.87
CA ALA A 3 -45.40 4.82 1.51
C ALA A 3 -44.29 4.89 0.44
N ILE A 4 -43.23 5.67 0.68
CA ILE A 4 -42.07 5.78 -0.22
C ILE A 4 -41.11 4.62 0.02
N THR A 5 -40.91 4.20 1.27
CA THR A 5 -40.01 3.10 1.60
C THR A 5 -40.60 1.71 1.31
N GLN A 6 -41.92 1.56 1.36
CA GLN A 6 -42.62 0.31 1.01
C GLN A 6 -42.70 0.07 -0.51
N ASN A 7 -42.57 1.12 -1.31
CA ASN A 7 -42.59 1.05 -2.78
C ASN A 7 -41.19 1.08 -3.40
N LEU A 8 -40.15 0.63 -2.67
CA LEU A 8 -38.85 0.49 -3.29
C LEU A 8 -38.91 -0.54 -4.43
N PRO A 9 -38.18 -0.29 -5.54
CA PRO A 9 -38.05 -1.25 -6.61
C PRO A 9 -37.62 -2.62 -6.10
N TRP A 10 -38.16 -3.68 -6.68
CA TRP A 10 -37.92 -5.06 -6.27
C TRP A 10 -36.43 -5.40 -6.16
N PHE A 11 -35.58 -4.86 -7.05
CA PHE A 11 -34.14 -5.08 -7.00
C PHE A 11 -33.45 -4.49 -5.76
N ILE A 12 -33.93 -3.35 -5.23
CA ILE A 12 -33.36 -2.75 -4.00
C ILE A 12 -33.92 -3.47 -2.78
N LYS A 13 -35.20 -3.85 -2.83
CA LYS A 13 -35.85 -4.61 -1.77
C LYS A 13 -35.19 -5.97 -1.59
N ASP A 14 -34.98 -6.72 -2.67
CA ASP A 14 -34.36 -8.03 -2.63
C ASP A 14 -32.90 -7.95 -2.19
N LEU A 15 -32.16 -6.91 -2.61
CA LEU A 15 -30.79 -6.67 -2.16
C LEU A 15 -30.75 -6.34 -0.66
N GLY A 16 -31.62 -5.44 -0.19
CA GLY A 16 -31.70 -5.05 1.23
C GLY A 16 -32.14 -6.20 2.13
N VAL A 17 -33.14 -6.98 1.69
CA VAL A 17 -33.59 -8.21 2.36
C VAL A 17 -32.49 -9.26 2.38
N SER A 18 -31.74 -9.43 1.29
CA SER A 18 -30.65 -10.40 1.22
C SER A 18 -29.48 -10.04 2.14
N ILE A 19 -29.23 -8.75 2.37
CA ILE A 19 -28.12 -8.27 3.21
C ILE A 19 -28.49 -8.22 4.70
N VAL A 20 -29.69 -7.75 5.03
CA VAL A 20 -30.12 -7.42 6.40
C VAL A 20 -31.12 -8.44 6.98
N GLY A 21 -31.76 -9.23 6.11
CA GLY A 21 -32.80 -10.20 6.47
C GLY A 21 -34.20 -9.59 6.46
N GLN A 22 -35.20 -10.43 6.15
CA GLN A 22 -36.60 -10.02 5.98
C GLN A 22 -37.14 -9.24 7.19
N LYS A 23 -36.82 -9.66 8.42
CA LYS A 23 -37.33 -9.06 9.66
C LYS A 23 -36.76 -7.67 9.94
N CYS A 24 -35.45 -7.50 9.82
CA CYS A 24 -34.81 -6.20 10.08
C CYS A 24 -35.04 -5.23 8.90
N TYR A 25 -35.19 -5.73 7.67
CA TYR A 25 -35.59 -4.91 6.52
C TYR A 25 -37.00 -4.36 6.68
N THR A 26 -37.98 -5.17 7.08
CA THR A 26 -39.36 -4.69 7.28
C THR A 26 -39.47 -3.75 8.48
N SER A 27 -38.79 -4.04 9.59
CA SER A 27 -38.80 -3.18 10.78
C SER A 27 -38.18 -1.79 10.52
N ILE A 28 -37.00 -1.74 9.90
CA ILE A 28 -36.24 -0.49 9.74
C ILE A 28 -36.55 0.23 8.44
N VAL A 29 -36.61 -0.48 7.32
CA VAL A 29 -36.78 0.14 5.99
C VAL A 29 -38.25 0.37 5.71
N GLU A 30 -39.11 -0.64 5.87
CA GLU A 30 -40.53 -0.51 5.54
C GLU A 30 -41.34 0.23 6.62
N ASN A 31 -41.08 -0.05 7.90
CA ASN A 31 -41.84 0.52 9.03
C ASN A 31 -41.15 1.71 9.71
N LEU A 32 -39.87 2.00 9.40
CA LEU A 32 -39.09 3.09 10.02
C LEU A 32 -39.08 3.03 11.55
N ASP A 33 -39.14 1.83 12.12
CA ASP A 33 -39.10 1.64 13.57
C ASP A 33 -37.63 1.58 14.04
N PHE A 34 -37.09 2.75 14.34
CA PHE A 34 -35.72 2.89 14.89
C PHE A 34 -35.63 2.48 16.37
N SER A 35 -36.73 2.05 16.98
CA SER A 35 -36.75 1.62 18.38
C SER A 35 -36.21 0.19 18.57
N ASP A 36 -36.09 -0.59 17.49
CA ASP A 36 -35.42 -1.90 17.47
C ASP A 36 -33.89 -1.73 17.36
N VAL A 37 -33.27 -1.47 18.51
CA VAL A 37 -31.83 -1.23 18.63
C VAL A 37 -30.96 -2.42 18.19
N GLU A 38 -31.48 -3.64 18.22
CA GLU A 38 -30.77 -4.84 17.78
C GLU A 38 -30.72 -4.92 16.26
N CYS A 39 -31.87 -4.75 15.60
CA CYS A 39 -31.92 -4.67 14.14
C CYS A 39 -31.16 -3.44 13.61
N LEU A 40 -31.16 -2.32 14.34
CA LEU A 40 -30.46 -1.11 13.90
C LEU A 40 -28.94 -1.31 13.91
N LYS A 41 -28.39 -1.86 15.00
CA LYS A 41 -26.97 -2.19 15.10
C LYS A 41 -26.56 -3.23 14.06
N TYR A 42 -27.38 -4.26 13.84
CA TYR A 42 -27.11 -5.29 12.83
C TYR A 42 -27.09 -4.71 11.41
N SER A 43 -28.09 -3.89 11.06
CA SER A 43 -28.19 -3.27 9.73
C SER A 43 -27.02 -2.32 9.46
N ILE A 44 -26.65 -1.50 10.46
CA ILE A 44 -25.48 -0.61 10.37
C ILE A 44 -24.20 -1.43 10.23
N SER A 45 -24.04 -2.52 10.98
CA SER A 45 -22.87 -3.41 10.87
C SER A 45 -22.74 -3.98 9.47
N LYS A 46 -23.83 -4.51 8.90
CA LYS A 46 -23.84 -5.08 7.55
C LYS A 46 -23.55 -4.04 6.47
N GLY A 47 -24.13 -2.85 6.59
CA GLY A 47 -23.85 -1.74 5.67
C GLY A 47 -22.39 -1.29 5.75
N LEU A 48 -21.84 -1.18 6.97
CA LEU A 48 -20.45 -0.81 7.20
C LEU A 48 -19.49 -1.89 6.69
N GLY A 49 -19.78 -3.16 6.96
CA GLY A 49 -19.02 -4.30 6.45
C GLY A 49 -18.98 -4.33 4.92
N LEU A 50 -20.13 -4.12 4.25
CA LEU A 50 -20.18 -4.03 2.79
C LEU A 50 -19.36 -2.83 2.28
N GLY A 51 -19.47 -1.67 2.92
CA GLY A 51 -18.67 -0.49 2.60
C GLY A 51 -17.17 -0.75 2.72
N ILE A 52 -16.75 -1.45 3.76
CA ILE A 52 -15.35 -1.87 3.97
C ILE A 52 -14.88 -2.80 2.85
N VAL A 53 -15.69 -3.80 2.47
CA VAL A 53 -15.38 -4.72 1.37
C VAL A 53 -15.22 -3.99 0.04
N VAL A 54 -16.13 -3.06 -0.27
CA VAL A 54 -16.06 -2.22 -1.49
C VAL A 54 -14.87 -1.27 -1.44
N GLY A 55 -14.57 -0.69 -0.28
CA GLY A 55 -13.37 0.11 -0.09
C GLY A 55 -12.10 -0.71 -0.37
N GLY A 56 -12.00 -1.90 0.23
CA GLY A 56 -10.87 -2.82 0.04
C GLY A 56 -10.65 -3.25 -1.41
N SER A 57 -11.72 -3.38 -2.20
CA SER A 57 -11.61 -3.73 -3.62
C SER A 57 -11.06 -2.61 -4.50
N ILE A 58 -11.16 -1.35 -4.07
CA ILE A 58 -10.70 -0.16 -4.81
C ILE A 58 -9.33 0.32 -4.32
N MET A 59 -9.01 0.13 -3.04
CA MET A 59 -7.85 0.74 -2.37
C MET A 59 -6.48 0.53 -3.06
N LYS A 60 -6.23 -0.64 -3.67
CA LYS A 60 -4.94 -0.92 -4.36
C LYS A 60 -5.00 -0.65 -5.87
N VAL A 61 -6.17 -0.35 -6.43
CA VAL A 61 -6.36 -0.07 -7.87
C VAL A 61 -5.55 1.13 -8.35
N PRO A 62 -5.51 2.29 -7.65
CA PRO A 62 -4.69 3.42 -8.08
C PRO A 62 -3.21 3.05 -8.21
N GLN A 63 -2.71 2.27 -7.26
CA GLN A 63 -1.33 1.81 -7.29
C GLN A 63 -1.05 0.83 -8.44
N LEU A 64 -1.99 -0.07 -8.72
CA LEU A 64 -1.92 -0.98 -9.86
C LEU A 64 -1.81 -0.23 -11.19
N LEU A 65 -2.64 0.80 -11.37
CA LEU A 65 -2.62 1.65 -12.57
C LEU A 65 -1.32 2.43 -12.71
N LEU A 66 -0.74 2.91 -11.61
CA LEU A 66 0.55 3.59 -11.61
C LEU A 66 1.69 2.67 -12.07
N ILE A 67 1.73 1.41 -11.61
CA ILE A 67 2.76 0.44 -12.01
C ILE A 67 2.65 0.13 -13.51
N ILE A 68 1.43 -0.09 -14.00
CA ILE A 68 1.17 -0.43 -15.42
C ILE A 68 1.51 0.75 -16.32
N SER A 69 1.08 1.96 -15.95
CA SER A 69 1.35 3.18 -16.74
C SER A 69 2.83 3.55 -16.76
N ALA A 70 3.52 3.46 -15.61
CA ALA A 70 4.95 3.72 -15.53
C ALA A 70 5.82 2.59 -16.10
N ARG A 71 5.25 1.39 -16.32
CA ARG A 71 5.96 0.14 -16.67
C ARG A 71 7.19 -0.11 -15.77
N SER A 72 7.09 0.25 -14.49
CA SER A 72 8.19 0.17 -13.54
C SER A 72 7.66 -0.05 -12.13
N ALA A 73 8.38 -0.87 -11.38
CA ALA A 73 8.12 -1.13 -9.96
C ALA A 73 9.24 -0.57 -9.05
N ARG A 74 9.94 0.49 -9.50
CA ARG A 74 10.99 1.14 -8.72
C ARG A 74 10.39 1.78 -7.45
N GLY A 75 11.06 1.60 -6.32
CA GLY A 75 10.62 2.10 -5.02
C GLY A 75 9.64 1.19 -4.27
N LEU A 76 9.15 0.11 -4.90
CA LEU A 76 8.31 -0.89 -4.24
C LEU A 76 9.15 -2.03 -3.68
N SER A 77 8.91 -2.39 -2.42
CA SER A 77 9.58 -3.51 -1.77
C SER A 77 8.81 -4.81 -2.03
N LEU A 78 9.42 -5.72 -2.81
CA LEU A 78 8.85 -7.06 -3.06
C LEU A 78 8.55 -7.79 -1.75
N THR A 79 9.48 -7.74 -0.79
CA THR A 79 9.33 -8.41 0.51
C THR A 79 8.13 -7.88 1.30
N ALA A 80 7.89 -6.56 1.27
CA ALA A 80 6.73 -5.97 1.94
C ALA A 80 5.42 -6.48 1.33
N TYR A 81 5.30 -6.52 0.01
CA TYR A 81 4.11 -7.04 -0.67
C TYR A 81 3.90 -8.53 -0.45
N VAL A 82 4.97 -9.34 -0.41
CA VAL A 82 4.87 -10.77 -0.11
C VAL A 82 4.37 -10.99 1.33
N LEU A 83 4.92 -10.27 2.31
CA LEU A 83 4.49 -10.36 3.71
C LEU A 83 3.04 -9.88 3.89
N GLU A 84 2.67 -8.79 3.21
CA GLU A 84 1.29 -8.27 3.23
C GLU A 84 0.31 -9.29 2.60
N THR A 85 0.69 -9.90 1.47
CA THR A 85 -0.10 -10.97 0.82
C THR A 85 -0.28 -12.17 1.74
N LEU A 86 0.79 -12.61 2.42
CA LEU A 86 0.74 -13.72 3.36
C LEU A 86 -0.19 -13.39 4.54
N ALA A 87 -0.11 -12.16 5.08
CA ALA A 87 -0.98 -11.74 6.17
C ALA A 87 -2.46 -11.76 5.79
N TYR A 88 -2.82 -11.22 4.62
CA TYR A 88 -4.21 -11.27 4.14
C TYR A 88 -4.68 -12.71 3.87
N ALA A 89 -3.81 -13.57 3.33
CA ALA A 89 -4.12 -14.97 3.09
C ALA A 89 -4.36 -15.75 4.40
N ILE A 90 -3.58 -15.48 5.46
CA ILE A 90 -3.80 -16.04 6.80
C ILE A 90 -5.16 -15.60 7.35
N THR A 91 -5.47 -14.31 7.29
CA THR A 91 -6.74 -13.78 7.78
C THR A 91 -7.94 -14.33 7.01
N LEU A 92 -7.81 -14.47 5.69
CA LEU A 92 -8.82 -15.11 4.85
C LEU A 92 -9.04 -16.57 5.23
N ALA A 93 -7.97 -17.35 5.37
CA ALA A 93 -8.04 -18.76 5.72
C ALA A 93 -8.63 -18.97 7.13
N TYR A 94 -8.27 -18.11 8.09
CA TYR A 94 -8.82 -18.13 9.44
C TYR A 94 -10.33 -17.85 9.43
N ALA A 95 -10.76 -16.78 8.77
CA ALA A 95 -12.15 -16.37 8.72
C ALA A 95 -13.04 -17.38 7.98
N TYR A 96 -12.55 -17.92 6.86
CA TYR A 96 -13.26 -18.93 6.08
C TYR A 96 -13.52 -20.20 6.91
N ARG A 97 -12.53 -20.65 7.69
CA ARG A 97 -12.65 -21.87 8.49
C ARG A 97 -13.52 -21.73 9.72
N ASN A 98 -13.57 -20.54 10.30
CA ASN A 98 -14.50 -20.26 11.41
C ASN A 98 -15.90 -19.90 10.91
N ASN A 99 -16.19 -20.04 9.60
CA ASN A 99 -17.48 -19.73 8.97
C ASN A 99 -17.96 -18.30 9.26
N PHE A 100 -17.03 -17.34 9.30
CA PHE A 100 -17.39 -15.94 9.49
C PHE A 100 -18.16 -15.42 8.26
N PRO A 101 -19.06 -14.44 8.44
CA PRO A 101 -19.78 -13.87 7.31
C PRO A 101 -18.83 -13.15 6.35
N PHE A 102 -19.19 -13.15 5.06
CA PHE A 102 -18.38 -12.53 4.00
C PHE A 102 -18.09 -11.05 4.24
N SER A 103 -19.00 -10.31 4.90
CA SER A 103 -18.80 -8.91 5.31
C SER A 103 -17.58 -8.69 6.21
N THR A 104 -17.12 -9.71 6.93
CA THR A 104 -15.95 -9.62 7.83
C THR A 104 -14.63 -9.82 7.09
N TYR A 105 -14.58 -10.72 6.11
CA TYR A 105 -13.31 -11.11 5.46
C TYR A 105 -13.23 -10.74 3.98
N GLY A 106 -14.32 -10.30 3.36
CA GLY A 106 -14.40 -10.02 1.93
C GLY A 106 -13.38 -8.97 1.47
N GLU A 107 -13.06 -7.99 2.33
CA GLU A 107 -11.99 -7.04 2.04
C GLU A 107 -10.62 -7.74 1.88
N ASN A 108 -10.32 -8.72 2.73
CA ASN A 108 -9.05 -9.45 2.72
C ASN A 108 -8.97 -10.34 1.48
N LEU A 109 -10.10 -10.87 0.99
CA LEU A 109 -10.16 -11.60 -0.28
C LEU A 109 -9.75 -10.69 -1.45
N PHE A 110 -10.40 -9.54 -1.61
CA PHE A 110 -10.09 -8.62 -2.71
C PHE A 110 -8.69 -8.02 -2.59
N LEU A 111 -8.24 -7.69 -1.38
CA LEU A 111 -6.87 -7.21 -1.14
C LEU A 111 -5.83 -8.28 -1.47
N THR A 112 -6.07 -9.55 -1.11
CA THR A 112 -5.19 -10.66 -1.47
C THR A 112 -5.05 -10.76 -3.00
N ILE A 113 -6.17 -10.77 -3.74
CA ILE A 113 -6.15 -10.85 -5.20
C ILE A 113 -5.36 -9.68 -5.81
N GLN A 114 -5.65 -8.45 -5.39
CA GLN A 114 -4.95 -7.26 -5.88
C GLN A 114 -3.45 -7.30 -5.56
N ASN A 115 -3.07 -7.72 -4.34
CA ASN A 115 -1.66 -7.82 -3.95
C ASN A 115 -0.91 -8.94 -4.68
N VAL A 116 -1.55 -10.07 -5.01
CA VAL A 116 -0.96 -11.11 -5.86
C VAL A 116 -0.63 -10.55 -7.24
N ILE A 117 -1.55 -9.78 -7.82
CA ILE A 117 -1.34 -9.12 -9.13
C ILE A 117 -0.18 -8.13 -9.03
N ILE A 118 -0.17 -7.25 -8.01
CA ILE A 118 0.91 -6.28 -7.81
C ILE A 118 2.25 -6.99 -7.61
N THR A 119 2.30 -8.05 -6.82
CA THR A 119 3.51 -8.85 -6.60
C THR A 119 4.03 -9.45 -7.89
N ALA A 120 3.14 -9.98 -8.74
CA ALA A 120 3.50 -10.50 -10.06
C ALA A 120 4.07 -9.39 -10.97
N LEU A 121 3.48 -8.19 -10.96
CA LEU A 121 4.01 -7.04 -11.70
C LEU A 121 5.36 -6.56 -11.17
N ILE A 122 5.58 -6.57 -9.85
CA ILE A 122 6.88 -6.24 -9.26
C ILE A 122 7.94 -7.23 -9.74
N VAL A 123 7.67 -8.53 -9.69
CA VAL A 123 8.58 -9.57 -10.19
C VAL A 123 8.85 -9.44 -11.70
N HIS A 124 7.88 -8.97 -12.46
CA HIS A 124 8.02 -8.71 -13.89
C HIS A 124 8.94 -7.51 -14.19
N TYR A 125 8.68 -6.35 -13.57
CA TYR A 125 9.38 -5.09 -13.86
C TYR A 125 10.66 -4.85 -13.05
N ASN A 126 10.77 -5.45 -11.87
CA ASN A 126 11.92 -5.29 -10.96
C ASN A 126 12.25 -6.64 -10.29
N PRO A 127 12.80 -7.60 -11.04
CA PRO A 127 13.07 -8.93 -10.52
C PRO A 127 14.16 -8.90 -9.44
N PRO A 128 14.07 -9.73 -8.38
CA PRO A 128 15.18 -9.92 -7.46
C PRO A 128 16.37 -10.56 -8.20
N ASN A 129 17.59 -10.32 -7.71
CA ASN A 129 18.85 -10.78 -8.35
C ASN A 129 18.83 -12.28 -8.72
N ILE A 130 18.22 -13.11 -7.89
CA ILE A 130 18.09 -14.56 -8.08
C ILE A 130 17.27 -14.91 -9.34
N LEU A 131 16.30 -14.06 -9.70
CA LEU A 131 15.43 -14.23 -10.88
C LEU A 131 15.83 -13.33 -12.06
N ALA A 132 16.90 -12.52 -11.94
CA ALA A 132 17.31 -11.57 -12.96
C ALA A 132 17.68 -12.26 -14.29
N SER A 133 18.32 -13.43 -14.23
CA SER A 133 18.73 -14.23 -15.40
C SER A 133 17.57 -14.98 -16.10
N ARG A 134 16.39 -15.03 -15.48
CA ARG A 134 15.22 -15.75 -16.02
C ARG A 134 14.43 -14.86 -16.98
N SER A 135 13.74 -15.47 -17.94
CA SER A 135 12.86 -14.73 -18.85
C SER A 135 11.63 -14.20 -18.11
N PRO A 136 11.01 -13.07 -18.55
CA PRO A 136 9.87 -12.47 -17.85
C PRO A 136 8.69 -13.44 -17.64
N ARG A 137 8.42 -14.34 -18.60
CA ARG A 137 7.40 -15.38 -18.48
C ARG A 137 7.71 -16.39 -17.37
N GLN A 138 8.96 -16.86 -17.30
CA GLN A 138 9.40 -17.78 -16.25
C GLN A 138 9.28 -17.16 -14.86
N ARG A 139 9.59 -15.86 -14.73
CA ARG A 139 9.48 -15.16 -13.43
C ARG A 139 8.04 -15.11 -12.92
N VAL A 140 7.09 -14.78 -13.79
CA VAL A 140 5.66 -14.73 -13.44
C VAL A 140 5.13 -16.13 -13.09
N ILE A 141 5.51 -17.16 -13.85
CA ILE A 141 5.13 -18.55 -13.54
C ILE A 141 5.67 -18.96 -12.16
N LEU A 142 6.95 -18.68 -11.87
CA LEU A 142 7.54 -18.98 -10.57
C LEU A 142 6.85 -18.25 -9.42
N ALA A 143 6.50 -16.97 -9.61
CA ALA A 143 5.75 -16.21 -8.61
C ALA A 143 4.35 -16.79 -8.36
N ALA A 144 3.66 -17.23 -9.42
CA ALA A 144 2.36 -17.90 -9.30
C ALA A 144 2.49 -19.25 -8.56
N GLN A 145 3.49 -20.06 -8.91
CA GLN A 145 3.77 -21.32 -8.21
C GLN A 145 4.11 -21.10 -6.74
N ALA A 146 4.92 -20.08 -6.41
CA ALA A 146 5.22 -19.73 -5.02
C ALA A 146 3.95 -19.31 -4.25
N THR A 147 3.07 -18.53 -4.88
CA THR A 147 1.79 -18.12 -4.28
C THR A 147 0.91 -19.33 -3.98
N ILE A 148 0.76 -20.26 -4.93
CA ILE A 148 0.00 -21.50 -4.75
C ILE A 148 0.63 -22.37 -3.65
N ALA A 149 1.95 -22.50 -3.65
CA ALA A 149 2.68 -23.26 -2.64
C ALA A 149 2.49 -22.69 -1.23
N THR A 150 2.32 -21.37 -1.07
CA THR A 150 1.97 -20.76 0.22
C THR A 150 0.51 -20.96 0.62
N ALA A 151 -0.42 -21.06 -0.35
CA ALA A 151 -1.85 -21.24 -0.09
C ALA A 151 -2.21 -22.67 0.36
N ILE A 152 -1.53 -23.69 -0.15
CA ILE A 152 -1.82 -25.10 0.16
C ILE A 152 -1.67 -25.40 1.67
N PRO A 153 -0.57 -25.05 2.36
CA PRO A 153 -0.43 -25.27 3.80
C PRO A 153 -1.51 -24.55 4.62
N LEU A 154 -1.89 -23.34 4.22
CA LEU A 154 -2.99 -22.58 4.87
C LEU A 154 -4.33 -23.31 4.76
N ALA A 155 -4.54 -24.11 3.71
CA ALA A 155 -5.73 -24.93 3.55
C ALA A 155 -5.68 -26.25 4.36
N ILE A 156 -4.50 -26.73 4.74
CA ILE A 156 -4.32 -28.06 5.37
C ILE A 156 -4.07 -27.98 6.88
N PHE A 157 -3.37 -26.95 7.38
CA PHE A 157 -3.00 -26.84 8.80
C PHE A 157 -4.21 -26.92 9.74
N PRO A 158 -4.10 -27.28 11.01
CA PRO A 158 -5.23 -27.23 11.93
C PRO A 158 -5.61 -25.79 12.30
N THR A 159 -6.86 -25.57 12.72
CA THR A 159 -7.38 -24.22 13.05
C THR A 159 -6.61 -23.53 14.16
N SER A 160 -6.05 -24.27 15.12
CA SER A 160 -5.19 -23.75 16.19
C SER A 160 -3.91 -23.10 15.66
N THR A 161 -3.23 -23.73 14.70
CA THR A 161 -2.02 -23.16 14.08
C THR A 161 -2.35 -21.90 13.28
N ILE A 162 -3.48 -21.89 12.57
CA ILE A 162 -3.91 -20.69 11.82
C ILE A 162 -4.29 -19.56 12.78
N ALA A 163 -4.89 -19.86 13.94
CA ALA A 163 -5.16 -18.86 14.97
C ALA A 163 -3.87 -18.21 15.49
N LEU A 164 -2.81 -19.00 15.69
CA LEU A 164 -1.48 -18.46 16.06
C LEU A 164 -0.90 -17.59 14.96
N PHE A 165 -1.02 -18.00 13.69
CA PHE A 165 -0.61 -17.17 12.56
C PHE A 165 -1.43 -15.88 12.46
N GLN A 166 -2.73 -15.94 12.70
CA GLN A 166 -3.60 -14.77 12.75
C GLN A 166 -3.20 -13.83 13.89
N LEU A 167 -2.82 -14.35 15.05
CA LEU A 167 -2.24 -13.54 16.12
C LEU A 167 -0.91 -12.90 15.68
N ALA A 168 -0.09 -13.62 14.90
CA ALA A 168 1.19 -13.12 14.39
C ALA A 168 1.07 -12.09 13.26
N THR A 169 -0.05 -12.04 12.51
CA THR A 169 -0.30 -10.96 11.54
C THR A 169 -0.58 -9.61 12.22
N LEU A 170 -0.99 -9.62 13.50
CA LEU A 170 -1.24 -8.42 14.28
C LEU A 170 0.05 -7.63 14.52
N PRO A 171 1.13 -8.19 15.11
CA PRO A 171 2.42 -7.52 15.24
C PRO A 171 2.96 -6.92 13.94
N LEU A 172 2.80 -7.58 12.79
CA LEU A 172 3.23 -7.04 11.50
C LEU A 172 2.59 -5.68 11.18
N SER A 173 1.32 -5.53 11.52
CA SER A 173 0.59 -4.26 11.39
C SER A 173 1.07 -3.22 12.42
N LEU A 174 1.40 -3.64 13.65
CA LEU A 174 1.93 -2.77 14.71
C LEU A 174 3.34 -2.25 14.40
N PHE A 175 4.23 -3.13 13.92
CA PHE A 175 5.61 -2.79 13.56
C PHE A 175 5.69 -1.78 12.42
N SER A 176 4.65 -1.64 11.60
CA SER A 176 4.59 -0.58 10.58
C SER A 176 4.40 0.82 11.19
N LYS A 177 3.78 0.93 12.37
CA LYS A 177 3.40 2.21 13.02
C LYS A 177 4.30 2.57 14.19
N LEU A 178 4.88 1.59 14.88
CA LEU A 178 5.75 1.84 16.04
C LEU A 178 7.01 2.67 15.72
N PRO A 179 7.75 2.43 14.61
CA PRO A 179 8.87 3.28 14.24
C PRO A 179 8.43 4.73 14.00
N GLN A 180 7.28 4.91 13.35
CA GLN A 180 6.71 6.23 13.08
C GLN A 180 6.31 6.96 14.38
N ILE A 181 5.65 6.26 15.32
CA ILE A 181 5.31 6.81 16.64
C ILE A 181 6.57 7.27 17.39
N ARG A 182 7.62 6.45 17.36
CA ARG A 182 8.89 6.76 18.03
C ARG A 182 9.60 7.93 17.37
N GLN A 183 9.59 8.00 16.04
CA GLN A 183 10.17 9.10 15.29
C GLN A 183 9.43 10.41 15.56
N ASN A 184 8.10 10.43 15.49
CA ASN A 184 7.29 11.61 15.81
C ASN A 184 7.53 12.09 17.24
N TYR A 185 7.67 11.16 18.19
CA TYR A 185 8.01 11.51 19.58
C TYR A 185 9.41 12.11 19.70
N ARG A 186 10.42 11.55 19.00
CA ARG A 186 11.78 12.08 19.05
C ARG A 186 11.91 13.43 18.35
N ALA A 187 11.27 13.58 17.20
CA ALA A 187 11.32 14.80 16.38
C ALA A 187 10.42 15.91 16.93
N GLN A 188 9.48 15.61 17.84
CA GLN A 188 8.46 16.55 18.35
C GLN A 188 7.67 17.25 17.21
N SER A 189 7.63 16.60 16.05
CA SER A 189 6.99 17.05 14.82
C SER A 189 6.36 15.84 14.16
N THR A 190 5.23 16.05 13.49
CA THR A 190 4.56 15.00 12.69
C THR A 190 4.88 15.06 11.21
N GLY A 191 5.67 16.06 10.78
CA GLY A 191 6.06 16.25 9.39
C GLY A 191 4.86 16.23 8.43
N GLN A 192 4.95 15.40 7.38
CA GLN A 192 3.93 15.25 6.33
C GLN A 192 2.79 14.27 6.68
N LEU A 193 2.58 13.95 7.97
CA LEU A 193 1.50 13.04 8.38
C LEU A 193 0.13 13.68 8.12
N SER A 194 -0.66 13.06 7.24
CA SER A 194 -2.01 13.55 6.91
C SER A 194 -3.00 13.29 8.05
N ALA A 195 -3.62 14.35 8.58
CA ALA A 195 -4.74 14.25 9.52
C ALA A 195 -5.89 13.41 8.99
N PHE A 196 -6.22 13.59 7.71
CA PHE A 196 -7.26 12.83 7.05
C PHE A 196 -6.94 11.32 7.10
N ALA A 197 -5.69 10.93 6.83
CA ALA A 197 -5.28 9.53 6.88
C ALA A 197 -5.38 8.95 8.31
N VAL A 198 -4.94 9.70 9.33
CA VAL A 198 -4.99 9.23 10.72
C VAL A 198 -6.43 9.09 11.22
N ILE A 199 -7.29 10.08 10.97
CA ILE A 199 -8.70 10.04 11.35
C ILE A 199 -9.43 8.90 10.62
N SER A 200 -9.21 8.77 9.30
CA SER A 200 -9.80 7.67 8.52
C SER A 200 -9.35 6.30 9.03
N GLN A 201 -8.10 6.18 9.48
CA GLN A 201 -7.56 4.93 10.02
C GLN A 201 -8.19 4.59 11.39
N ILE A 202 -8.38 5.59 12.27
CA ILE A 202 -9.10 5.42 13.53
C ILE A 202 -10.54 4.99 13.26
N GLY A 203 -11.24 5.70 12.36
CA GLY A 203 -12.60 5.38 11.97
C GLY A 203 -12.73 3.98 11.39
N GLY A 204 -11.81 3.57 10.51
CA GLY A 204 -11.77 2.21 9.95
C GLY A 204 -11.51 1.13 11.01
N CYS A 205 -10.60 1.36 11.96
CA CYS A 205 -10.36 0.42 13.06
C CYS A 205 -11.57 0.30 13.98
N LEU A 206 -12.24 1.42 14.29
CA LEU A 206 -13.48 1.42 15.10
C LEU A 206 -14.62 0.69 14.37
N ALA A 207 -14.77 0.95 13.08
CA ALA A 207 -15.74 0.27 12.22
C ALA A 207 -15.53 -1.24 12.25
N ARG A 208 -14.29 -1.72 12.08
CA ARG A 208 -13.97 -3.15 12.14
C ARG A 208 -14.14 -3.75 13.54
N LEU A 209 -13.85 -3.01 14.59
CA LEU A 209 -14.09 -3.47 15.96
C LEU A 209 -15.60 -3.65 16.21
N PHE A 210 -16.42 -2.70 15.76
CA PHE A 210 -17.87 -2.76 15.85
C PHE A 210 -18.46 -3.92 15.03
N THR A 211 -18.06 -4.06 13.75
CA THR A 211 -18.56 -5.17 12.92
C THR A 211 -18.10 -6.53 13.43
N THR A 212 -16.88 -6.65 13.96
CA THR A 212 -16.39 -7.89 14.58
C THR A 212 -17.20 -8.23 15.83
N ALA A 213 -17.48 -7.24 16.68
CA ALA A 213 -18.29 -7.45 17.88
C ALA A 213 -19.73 -7.85 17.56
N GLN A 214 -20.32 -7.31 16.48
CA GLN A 214 -21.71 -7.57 16.11
C GLN A 214 -21.89 -8.85 15.27
N GLU A 215 -20.92 -9.21 14.42
CA GLU A 215 -21.08 -10.29 13.43
C GLU A 215 -20.38 -11.60 13.79
N VAL A 216 -19.36 -11.55 14.65
CA VAL A 216 -18.50 -12.70 14.93
C VAL A 216 -18.34 -12.96 16.43
N GLY A 217 -18.02 -11.91 17.20
CA GLY A 217 -17.71 -12.04 18.62
C GLY A 217 -16.38 -12.72 18.94
N ASP A 218 -15.46 -12.84 17.96
CA ASP A 218 -14.17 -13.50 18.19
C ASP A 218 -13.18 -12.57 18.92
N PRO A 219 -12.68 -12.97 20.11
CA PRO A 219 -11.80 -12.13 20.92
C PRO A 219 -10.41 -11.92 20.32
N ILE A 220 -9.90 -12.86 19.51
CA ILE A 220 -8.59 -12.74 18.86
C ILE A 220 -8.62 -11.64 17.81
N VAL A 221 -9.64 -11.67 16.95
CA VAL A 221 -9.82 -10.66 15.90
C VAL A 221 -10.15 -9.30 16.51
N ALA A 222 -11.02 -9.26 17.52
CA ALA A 222 -11.36 -8.03 18.22
C ALA A 222 -10.15 -7.41 18.93
N ALA A 223 -9.33 -8.20 19.64
CA ALA A 223 -8.12 -7.72 20.29
C ALA A 223 -7.13 -7.11 19.28
N GLY A 224 -7.03 -7.71 18.08
CA GLY A 224 -6.24 -7.17 16.99
C GLY A 224 -6.68 -5.77 16.54
N PHE A 225 -7.98 -5.58 16.30
CA PHE A 225 -8.51 -4.27 15.94
C PHE A 225 -8.44 -3.26 17.09
N ALA A 226 -8.64 -3.70 18.33
CA ALA A 226 -8.51 -2.84 19.50
C ALA A 226 -7.08 -2.32 19.68
N LEU A 227 -6.09 -3.19 19.53
CA LEU A 227 -4.68 -2.80 19.61
C LEU A 227 -4.27 -1.88 18.45
N ALA A 228 -4.75 -2.16 17.23
CA ALA A 228 -4.56 -1.28 16.09
C ALA A 228 -5.21 0.10 16.33
N LEU A 229 -6.43 0.13 16.88
CA LEU A 229 -7.12 1.36 17.24
C LEU A 229 -6.32 2.17 18.27
N ALA A 230 -5.81 1.53 19.32
CA ALA A 230 -4.98 2.17 20.33
C ALA A 230 -3.75 2.85 19.73
N LEU A 231 -3.00 2.16 18.85
CA LEU A 231 -1.83 2.76 18.18
C LEU A 231 -2.21 3.92 17.25
N ASN A 232 -3.32 3.82 16.53
CA ASN A 232 -3.79 4.90 15.66
C ASN A 232 -4.28 6.11 16.47
N ILE A 233 -4.86 5.90 17.66
CA ILE A 233 -5.19 6.98 18.61
C ILE A 233 -3.90 7.65 19.10
N VAL A 234 -2.86 6.89 19.46
CA VAL A 234 -1.56 7.47 19.85
C VAL A 234 -0.99 8.34 18.73
N LEU A 235 -1.02 7.88 17.48
CA LEU A 235 -0.63 8.70 16.33
C LEU A 235 -1.50 9.96 16.18
N GLY A 236 -2.81 9.85 16.39
CA GLY A 236 -3.73 10.99 16.38
C GLY A 236 -3.45 12.01 17.48
N VAL A 237 -3.10 11.55 18.68
CA VAL A 237 -2.69 12.42 19.79
C VAL A 237 -1.37 13.10 19.47
N GLN A 238 -0.37 12.38 18.95
CA GLN A 238 0.89 12.98 18.51
C GLN A 238 0.67 14.03 17.42
N LEU A 239 -0.20 13.71 16.45
CA LEU A 239 -0.59 14.65 15.40
C LEU A 239 -1.20 15.93 15.97
N TRP A 240 -2.07 15.82 16.96
CA TRP A 240 -2.69 16.97 17.61
C TRP A 240 -1.70 17.79 18.46
N LEU A 241 -0.81 17.12 19.22
CA LEU A 241 0.15 17.78 20.11
C LEU A 241 1.33 18.44 19.39
N TYR A 242 1.72 17.91 18.23
CA TYR A 242 2.83 18.39 17.41
C TYR A 242 2.36 19.12 16.14
N TRP A 243 1.05 19.34 15.99
CA TRP A 243 0.49 20.09 14.87
C TRP A 243 1.10 21.50 14.79
N GLY A 244 1.68 21.84 13.65
CA GLY A 244 2.29 23.15 13.40
C GLY A 244 3.62 23.40 14.14
N LYS A 245 4.20 22.38 14.78
CA LYS A 245 5.59 22.41 15.25
C LYS A 245 6.46 21.80 14.16
N ASP A 246 6.78 22.59 13.15
CA ASP A 246 7.79 22.21 12.16
C ASP A 246 9.17 22.14 12.83
N GLU A 247 9.98 21.20 12.37
CA GLU A 247 11.31 20.87 12.89
C GLU A 247 12.20 22.14 12.92
N LYS A 248 12.45 22.68 14.11
CA LYS A 248 13.61 23.54 14.35
C LYS A 248 14.81 22.64 14.61
N GLU A 249 15.35 22.00 13.57
CA GLU A 249 16.72 21.49 13.64
C GLU A 249 17.69 22.61 13.22
N GLU A 250 18.13 23.40 14.20
CA GLU A 250 19.51 23.90 14.18
C GLU A 250 20.41 22.68 14.27
N ILE A 251 21.12 22.40 13.18
CA ILE A 251 22.21 21.43 13.16
C ILE A 251 23.32 22.01 14.05
N GLU A 252 23.38 21.60 15.32
CA GLU A 252 24.60 21.68 16.12
C GLU A 252 25.66 20.77 15.46
N ILE A 253 26.44 21.35 14.56
CA ILE A 253 27.68 20.76 14.07
C ILE A 253 28.66 20.79 15.25
N GLY A 254 28.74 19.67 15.97
CA GLY A 254 29.85 19.40 16.87
C GLY A 254 31.17 19.61 16.13
N HIS A 255 32.02 20.48 16.67
CA HIS A 255 33.34 20.81 16.17
C HIS A 255 34.18 19.56 15.88
N VAL A 256 34.43 19.28 14.60
CA VAL A 256 35.72 18.71 14.16
C VAL A 256 36.16 19.56 12.97
N GLY A 257 37.19 20.37 13.20
CA GLY A 257 37.64 21.42 12.30
C GLY A 257 38.18 20.89 10.99
N ILE A 258 37.72 21.50 9.89
CA ILE A 258 38.48 21.61 8.65
C ILE A 258 38.36 23.05 8.16
N SER A 259 39.52 23.64 7.90
CA SER A 259 39.79 25.04 7.54
C SER A 259 38.97 25.55 6.35
N GLU A 260 38.48 26.77 6.50
CA GLU A 260 37.71 27.56 5.56
C GLU A 260 38.56 28.06 4.37
N LYS A 261 38.08 27.88 3.13
CA LYS A 261 38.51 28.73 2.00
C LYS A 261 37.30 29.09 1.12
N ALA A 262 37.25 30.38 0.78
CA ALA A 262 36.07 31.14 0.40
C ALA A 262 35.44 30.86 -0.98
N ARG A 263 34.16 31.25 -1.08
CA ARG A 263 33.22 31.17 -2.20
C ARG A 263 33.67 31.90 -3.47
N THR A 264 33.39 31.33 -4.64
CA THR A 264 33.23 32.07 -5.91
C THR A 264 31.82 31.88 -6.47
N HIS A 265 31.15 33.01 -6.69
CA HIS A 265 29.79 33.21 -7.19
C HIS A 265 29.63 32.72 -8.64
N TRP A 266 28.60 31.92 -8.93
CA TRP A 266 28.30 31.40 -10.28
C TRP A 266 27.28 32.31 -10.98
N THR A 267 27.65 32.89 -12.13
CA THR A 267 26.74 33.63 -13.02
C THR A 267 26.39 32.79 -14.26
N PRO A 268 25.14 32.82 -14.75
CA PRO A 268 24.70 31.99 -15.87
C PRO A 268 25.30 32.44 -17.21
N PRO A 269 25.58 31.52 -18.15
CA PRO A 269 26.23 31.86 -19.42
C PRO A 269 25.26 32.52 -20.42
N GLN A 270 25.75 33.57 -21.09
CA GLN A 270 25.13 34.28 -22.22
C GLN A 270 25.11 33.42 -23.50
N LYS A 271 24.10 33.65 -24.34
CA LYS A 271 23.87 33.00 -25.65
C LYS A 271 25.07 33.19 -26.59
N VAL A 272 25.54 32.09 -27.20
CA VAL A 272 26.58 32.11 -28.25
C VAL A 272 25.91 32.18 -29.62
N GLU A 273 26.17 33.25 -30.36
CA GLU A 273 25.71 33.47 -31.73
C GLU A 273 26.62 32.72 -32.71
N VAL A 274 26.02 31.90 -33.59
CA VAL A 274 26.75 31.07 -34.55
C VAL A 274 27.07 31.89 -35.80
N VAL A 275 28.33 32.30 -35.96
CA VAL A 275 28.82 32.94 -37.19
C VAL A 275 29.45 31.88 -38.09
N ILE A 276 28.88 31.68 -39.27
CA ILE A 276 29.40 30.78 -40.32
C ILE A 276 30.31 31.59 -41.25
N PRO A 277 31.60 31.24 -41.43
CA PRO A 277 32.44 31.88 -42.45
C PRO A 277 32.22 31.26 -43.86
N PRO A 278 32.30 32.06 -44.95
CA PRO A 278 32.01 31.62 -46.32
C PRO A 278 33.17 30.87 -47.01
N ALA A 279 32.85 30.14 -48.07
CA ALA A 279 33.76 29.26 -48.82
C ALA A 279 34.45 29.92 -50.05
N SER A 280 35.76 29.65 -50.18
CA SER A 280 36.63 29.61 -51.39
C SER A 280 36.97 30.95 -52.10
N PRO A 281 38.08 31.09 -52.91
CA PRO A 281 38.80 30.06 -53.69
C PRO A 281 40.36 30.17 -53.89
N GLY A 282 40.99 29.04 -54.25
CA GLY A 282 42.00 28.93 -55.33
C GLY A 282 43.51 29.20 -55.08
N GLY A 283 44.35 28.17 -55.33
CA GLY A 283 45.54 28.32 -56.21
C GLY A 283 46.98 28.12 -55.67
N ARG A 284 47.64 27.08 -56.22
CA ARG A 284 49.08 26.91 -56.58
C ARG A 284 50.15 26.42 -55.56
N ALA A 285 50.71 25.27 -55.97
CA ALA A 285 52.14 24.90 -56.12
C ALA A 285 52.86 24.10 -55.00
N SER A 286 53.27 22.89 -55.42
CA SER A 286 54.25 21.92 -54.88
C SER A 286 55.67 22.52 -54.66
N PRO A 287 56.62 21.87 -53.92
CA PRO A 287 57.13 20.52 -54.23
C PRO A 287 57.52 19.59 -53.05
N ARG A 288 57.66 18.29 -53.39
CA ARG A 288 58.24 17.19 -52.59
C ARG A 288 59.75 17.41 -52.31
N PRO A 289 60.33 16.78 -51.26
CA PRO A 289 61.04 15.48 -51.38
C PRO A 289 60.83 14.59 -50.12
N SER A 290 61.23 13.33 -49.94
CA SER A 290 61.72 12.20 -50.76
C SER A 290 61.66 10.96 -49.85
N ASN A 291 61.42 9.78 -50.43
CA ASN A 291 61.51 8.45 -49.81
C ASN A 291 62.75 8.23 -48.92
N ARG A 292 62.57 7.56 -47.77
CA ARG A 292 63.53 6.57 -47.25
C ARG A 292 62.82 5.48 -46.44
N ARG A 293 62.70 4.30 -47.05
CA ARG A 293 62.52 2.99 -46.39
C ARG A 293 63.82 2.61 -45.69
N TRP A 294 63.74 2.06 -44.48
CA TRP A 294 64.73 1.09 -43.98
C TRP A 294 64.02 -0.04 -43.23
N SER A 295 64.34 -1.27 -43.64
CA SER A 295 63.94 -2.53 -43.02
C SER A 295 65.12 -3.11 -42.24
N ARG A 296 64.86 -3.77 -41.10
CA ARG A 296 65.57 -4.94 -40.49
C ARG A 296 64.95 -5.14 -39.09
N LYS A 297 64.16 -6.17 -38.76
CA LYS A 297 64.24 -7.64 -38.79
C LYS A 297 65.09 -8.25 -37.66
N VAL A 298 64.45 -9.16 -36.91
CA VAL A 298 64.91 -10.27 -36.02
C VAL A 298 65.53 -9.80 -34.70
N ASP A 299 65.14 -10.28 -33.51
CA ASP A 299 64.59 -11.60 -33.10
C ASP A 299 63.12 -11.62 -32.64
#